data_AF-A0A6A5WGG2-F1
#
_entry.id   AF-A0A6A5WGG2-F1
#
_cell.length_a   1.000
_cell.length_b   1.000
_cell.length_c   1.000
_cell.angle_alpha   90.00
_cell.angle_beta   90.00
_cell.angle_gamma   90.00
#
_symmetry.space_group_name_H-M   'P 1'
#
loop_
_entity.id
_entity.type
_entity.pdbx_description
1 polymer ?
#
loop_
_entity_poly.entity_id
_entity_poly.type
_entity_poly.pdbx_seq_one_letter_code
_entity_poly.pdbx_strand_id
1 'polypeptide(L)'
;MSALVFATCDLTPENWSDFAKSAAIPAEITLGEPIAPFTLVHTRSPTETELATETGLTIPGPIKTEFLDALWEDIKPYFLKFTELEDHLHVSYVLMLDEQSKTDRKVVILHQTLEQYARSDGTEVNDPYYQEEYTITLTVWKQHRVPYDKAFWIYSLMDDDGPEKEPYLEQVYKEPANKAPVSSLYWLQAGD
;
A
#
# COMPACT_ATOMS: atom_id res chain seq x y z
N MET A 1 9.02 7.79 -1.40
CA MET A 1 9.23 6.35 -1.19
C MET A 1 8.65 5.62 -2.39
N SER A 2 9.00 4.35 -2.61
CA SER A 2 8.40 3.53 -3.67
C SER A 2 7.29 2.66 -3.09
N ALA A 3 6.16 2.57 -3.78
CA ALA A 3 5.10 1.65 -3.41
C ALA A 3 5.37 0.27 -4.02
N LEU A 4 5.21 -0.77 -3.20
CA LEU A 4 5.28 -2.15 -3.70
C LEU A 4 4.06 -2.44 -4.56
N VAL A 5 4.29 -3.07 -5.71
CA VAL A 5 3.24 -3.54 -6.61
C VAL A 5 3.35 -5.06 -6.70
N PHE A 6 2.41 -5.79 -6.10
CA PHE A 6 2.35 -7.24 -6.24
C PHE A 6 1.58 -7.62 -7.49
N ALA A 7 2.25 -8.34 -8.40
CA ALA A 7 1.58 -8.94 -9.54
C ALA A 7 0.92 -10.26 -9.10
N THR A 8 -0.41 -10.33 -9.12
CA THR A 8 -1.15 -11.59 -8.89
C THR A 8 -1.59 -12.27 -10.18
N CYS A 9 -1.10 -11.76 -11.30
CA CYS A 9 -1.23 -12.35 -12.62
C CYS A 9 0.10 -12.23 -13.38
N ASP A 10 0.25 -13.03 -14.44
CA ASP A 10 1.38 -12.85 -15.35
C ASP A 10 1.27 -11.49 -16.05
N LEU A 11 2.40 -10.79 -16.14
CA LEU A 11 2.47 -9.42 -16.69
C LEU A 11 3.35 -9.39 -17.94
N THR A 12 2.87 -8.72 -18.97
CA THR A 12 3.71 -8.32 -20.12
C THR A 12 4.30 -6.93 -19.89
N PRO A 13 5.38 -6.55 -20.62
CA PRO A 13 5.91 -5.19 -20.59
C PRO A 13 4.88 -4.11 -20.90
N GLU A 14 3.93 -4.41 -21.80
CA GLU A 14 2.86 -3.49 -22.18
C GLU A 14 1.87 -3.28 -21.04
N ASN A 15 1.49 -4.35 -20.33
CA ASN A 15 0.59 -4.25 -19.17
C ASN A 15 1.23 -3.42 -18.05
N TRP A 16 2.49 -3.71 -17.73
CA TRP A 16 3.23 -2.95 -16.72
C TRP A 16 3.37 -1.48 -17.13
N SER A 17 3.81 -1.23 -18.37
CA SER A 17 4.05 0.14 -18.82
C SER A 17 2.77 0.97 -18.87
N ASP A 18 1.66 0.37 -19.25
CA ASP A 18 0.36 1.03 -19.25
C ASP A 18 -0.08 1.45 -17.84
N PHE A 19 0.02 0.53 -16.87
CA PHE A 19 -0.23 0.83 -15.47
C PHE A 19 0.74 1.91 -14.94
N ALA A 20 2.04 1.66 -15.03
CA ALA A 20 3.06 2.50 -14.41
C ALA A 20 3.04 3.93 -14.95
N LYS A 21 2.80 4.11 -16.27
CA LYS A 21 2.64 5.46 -16.86
C LYS A 21 1.36 6.15 -16.43
N SER A 22 0.25 5.42 -16.38
CA SER A 22 -1.06 5.99 -16.04
C SER A 22 -1.14 6.38 -14.56
N ALA A 23 -0.50 5.60 -13.69
CA ALA A 23 -0.47 5.79 -12.26
C ALA A 23 0.74 6.63 -11.78
N ALA A 24 1.64 7.03 -12.67
CA ALA A 24 2.82 7.83 -12.34
C ALA A 24 2.43 9.18 -11.71
N ILE A 25 3.35 9.72 -10.92
CA ILE A 25 3.32 11.13 -10.50
C ILE A 25 3.35 11.99 -11.76
N PRO A 26 2.33 12.84 -11.99
CA PRO A 26 2.25 13.69 -13.16
C PRO A 26 3.44 14.65 -13.29
N ALA A 27 3.82 14.94 -14.54
CA ALA A 27 4.88 15.88 -14.91
C ALA A 27 4.69 17.27 -14.27
N GLU A 28 3.44 17.69 -14.11
CA GLU A 28 3.06 18.96 -13.50
C GLU A 28 3.47 19.05 -12.02
N ILE A 29 3.56 17.90 -11.33
CA ILE A 29 3.94 17.81 -9.92
C ILE A 29 5.45 17.60 -9.78
N THR A 30 6.05 16.82 -10.69
CA THR A 30 7.51 16.57 -10.68
C THR A 30 8.32 17.70 -11.31
N LEU A 31 7.66 18.70 -11.94
CA LEU A 31 8.28 19.78 -12.71
C LEU A 31 9.20 19.26 -13.82
N GLY A 32 8.84 18.12 -14.43
CA GLY A 32 9.69 17.41 -15.36
C GLY A 32 9.02 16.18 -15.96
N GLU A 33 9.75 15.08 -16.04
CA GLU A 33 9.18 13.82 -16.54
C GLU A 33 8.30 13.14 -15.47
N PRO A 34 7.27 12.38 -15.87
CA PRO A 34 6.50 11.57 -14.94
C PRO A 34 7.39 10.57 -14.19
N ILE A 35 7.17 10.42 -12.89
CA ILE A 35 7.91 9.48 -12.05
C ILE A 35 6.95 8.36 -11.64
N ALA A 36 7.34 7.11 -11.88
CA ALA A 36 6.63 5.95 -11.35
C ALA A 36 7.39 5.41 -10.14
N PRO A 37 7.03 5.82 -8.90
CA PRO A 37 7.68 5.37 -7.68
C PRO A 37 7.16 3.98 -7.31
N PHE A 38 7.34 3.01 -8.20
CA PHE A 38 6.82 1.66 -8.04
C PHE A 38 7.96 0.66 -8.05
N THR A 39 7.87 -0.31 -7.14
CA THR A 39 8.74 -1.48 -7.09
C THR A 39 7.86 -2.70 -7.34
N LEU A 40 8.03 -3.35 -8.49
CA LEU A 40 7.28 -4.55 -8.82
C LEU A 40 7.78 -5.75 -7.99
N VAL A 41 6.84 -6.59 -7.56
CA VAL A 41 7.08 -7.80 -6.80
C VAL A 41 6.31 -8.95 -7.44
N HIS A 42 7.02 -9.96 -7.91
CA HIS A 42 6.43 -11.15 -8.53
C HIS A 42 6.96 -12.47 -7.96
N THR A 43 7.99 -12.45 -7.10
CA THR A 43 8.49 -13.64 -6.40
C THR A 43 8.35 -13.49 -4.88
N ARG A 44 8.23 -14.60 -4.17
CA ARG A 44 8.12 -14.67 -2.71
C ARG A 44 9.46 -14.43 -2.00
N SER A 45 10.57 -14.53 -2.72
CA SER A 45 11.93 -14.38 -2.16
C SER A 45 12.83 -13.57 -3.11
N PRO A 46 12.47 -12.32 -3.44
CA PRO A 46 13.31 -11.49 -4.27
C PRO A 46 14.60 -11.16 -3.53
N THR A 47 15.69 -11.11 -4.27
CA THR A 47 16.94 -10.49 -3.84
C THR A 47 16.80 -8.97 -3.88
N GLU A 48 17.64 -8.27 -3.11
CA GLU A 48 17.72 -6.80 -3.14
C GLU A 48 17.93 -6.26 -4.56
N THR A 49 18.79 -6.94 -5.34
CA THR A 49 19.05 -6.60 -6.75
C THR A 49 17.81 -6.74 -7.64
N GLU A 50 16.98 -7.77 -7.42
CA GLU A 50 15.75 -7.98 -8.18
C GLU A 50 14.75 -6.86 -7.87
N LEU A 51 14.55 -6.52 -6.59
CA LEU A 51 13.70 -5.39 -6.19
C LEU A 51 14.18 -4.07 -6.80
N ALA A 52 15.49 -3.81 -6.80
CA ALA A 52 16.05 -2.60 -7.40
C ALA A 52 15.87 -2.53 -8.92
N THR A 53 16.00 -3.66 -9.61
CA THR A 53 15.90 -3.76 -11.07
C THR A 53 14.48 -3.56 -11.58
N GLU A 54 13.49 -3.86 -10.75
CA GLU A 54 12.07 -3.88 -11.11
C GLU A 54 11.33 -2.60 -10.74
N THR A 55 12.07 -1.48 -10.80
CA THR A 55 11.56 -0.16 -10.47
C THR A 55 11.24 0.66 -11.72
N GLY A 56 10.20 1.50 -11.66
CA GLY A 56 9.91 2.52 -12.67
C GLY A 56 8.88 2.14 -13.74
N LEU A 57 9.02 2.73 -14.94
CA LEU A 57 7.96 2.78 -15.98
C LEU A 57 7.92 1.56 -16.92
N THR A 58 8.95 0.71 -16.91
CA THR A 58 9.12 -0.38 -17.87
C THR A 58 9.84 -1.55 -17.24
N ILE A 59 9.49 -2.77 -17.67
CA ILE A 59 10.20 -4.01 -17.35
C ILE A 59 10.86 -4.56 -18.62
N PRO A 60 11.97 -5.32 -18.51
CA PRO A 60 12.75 -5.77 -19.67
C PRO A 60 12.07 -6.89 -20.48
N GLY A 61 11.07 -7.58 -19.92
CA GLY A 61 10.39 -8.69 -20.59
C GLY A 61 9.18 -9.18 -19.81
N PRO A 62 8.46 -10.20 -20.34
CA PRO A 62 7.33 -10.81 -19.64
C PRO A 62 7.74 -11.41 -18.30
N ILE A 63 6.90 -11.22 -17.29
CA ILE A 63 7.13 -11.68 -15.91
C ILE A 63 6.09 -12.73 -15.55
N LYS A 64 6.59 -13.83 -14.96
CA LYS A 64 5.76 -14.87 -14.35
C LYS A 64 5.78 -14.69 -12.85
N THR A 65 4.59 -14.65 -12.23
CA THR A 65 4.48 -14.42 -10.79
C THR A 65 4.29 -15.70 -9.99
N GLU A 66 4.86 -15.74 -8.79
CA GLU A 66 4.63 -16.75 -7.74
C GLU A 66 3.39 -16.44 -6.88
N PHE A 67 2.74 -15.31 -7.13
CA PHE A 67 1.52 -14.85 -6.47
C PHE A 67 0.28 -15.01 -7.36
N LEU A 68 0.30 -15.94 -8.32
CA LEU A 68 -0.83 -16.17 -9.22
C LEU A 68 -2.13 -16.40 -8.43
N ASP A 69 -3.14 -15.56 -8.68
CA ASP A 69 -4.44 -15.55 -8.01
C ASP A 69 -4.37 -15.41 -6.47
N ALA A 70 -3.25 -14.95 -5.93
CA ALA A 70 -3.05 -14.79 -4.49
C ALA A 70 -4.00 -13.72 -3.93
N LEU A 71 -4.58 -14.01 -2.77
CA LEU A 71 -5.38 -13.05 -2.03
C LEU A 71 -4.50 -12.15 -1.16
N TRP A 72 -5.08 -11.08 -0.61
CA TRP A 72 -4.35 -10.17 0.26
C TRP A 72 -3.73 -10.90 1.45
N GLU A 73 -4.44 -11.85 2.04
CA GLU A 73 -3.98 -12.63 3.19
C GLU A 73 -2.71 -13.43 2.89
N ASP A 74 -2.54 -13.88 1.65
CA ASP A 74 -1.34 -14.59 1.19
C ASP A 74 -0.16 -13.64 0.92
N ILE A 75 -0.45 -12.41 0.48
CA ILE A 75 0.56 -11.39 0.11
C ILE A 75 1.07 -10.64 1.33
N LYS A 76 0.19 -10.37 2.30
CA LYS A 76 0.47 -9.54 3.48
C LYS A 76 1.76 -9.91 4.22
N PRO A 77 2.09 -11.20 4.48
CA PRO A 77 3.34 -11.54 5.15
C PRO A 77 4.58 -11.11 4.36
N TYR A 78 4.51 -11.12 3.03
CA TYR A 78 5.60 -10.69 2.15
C TYR A 78 5.71 -9.18 2.11
N PHE A 79 4.57 -8.48 2.02
CA PHE A 79 4.54 -7.01 2.12
C PHE A 79 5.23 -6.54 3.39
N LEU A 80 4.79 -7.04 4.56
CA LEU A 80 5.36 -6.68 5.86
C LEU A 80 6.87 -6.98 5.92
N LYS A 81 7.28 -8.17 5.46
CA LYS A 81 8.68 -8.57 5.40
C LYS A 81 9.51 -7.63 4.53
N PHE A 82 9.04 -7.23 3.35
CA PHE A 82 9.82 -6.39 2.43
C PHE A 82 9.91 -4.95 2.93
N THR A 83 8.82 -4.42 3.51
CA THR A 83 8.82 -3.09 4.11
C THR A 83 9.70 -2.99 5.36
N GLU A 84 9.99 -4.09 6.05
CA GLU A 84 10.95 -4.14 7.16
C GLU A 84 12.41 -4.14 6.69
N LEU A 85 12.68 -4.51 5.43
CA LEU A 85 14.05 -4.62 4.90
C LEU A 85 14.56 -3.31 4.30
N GLU A 86 13.67 -2.44 3.84
CA GLU A 86 14.01 -1.32 2.96
C GLU A 86 13.28 -0.02 3.37
N ASP A 87 14.03 0.95 3.89
CA ASP A 87 13.50 2.25 4.36
C ASP A 87 12.89 3.11 3.23
N HIS A 88 13.18 2.78 1.97
CA HIS A 88 12.70 3.52 0.82
C HIS A 88 11.30 3.11 0.36
N LEU A 89 10.71 2.06 0.95
CA LEU A 89 9.41 1.53 0.58
C LEU A 89 8.27 2.17 1.38
N HIS A 90 7.12 2.39 0.74
CA HIS A 90 5.91 2.81 1.45
C HIS A 90 5.39 1.65 2.32
N VAL A 91 5.17 1.95 3.59
CA VAL A 91 4.71 0.98 4.60
C VAL A 91 3.20 1.02 4.82
N SER A 92 2.56 2.14 4.49
CA SER A 92 1.14 2.37 4.78
C SER A 92 0.22 1.83 3.69
N TYR A 93 0.72 1.56 2.47
CA TYR A 93 -0.11 1.01 1.40
C TYR A 93 0.68 0.14 0.43
N VAL A 94 -0.06 -0.72 -0.26
CA VAL A 94 0.45 -1.62 -1.30
C VAL A 94 -0.49 -1.65 -2.49
N LEU A 95 0.08 -1.86 -3.68
CA LEU A 95 -0.64 -1.95 -4.94
C LEU A 95 -0.68 -3.42 -5.38
N MET A 96 -1.79 -3.84 -5.99
CA MET A 96 -1.94 -5.17 -6.57
C MET A 96 -2.49 -5.10 -8.00
N LEU A 97 -1.91 -5.90 -8.88
CA LEU A 97 -2.34 -6.07 -10.27
C LEU A 97 -2.83 -7.51 -10.49
N ASP A 98 -4.15 -7.66 -10.57
CA ASP A 98 -4.82 -8.93 -10.88
C ASP A 98 -5.24 -9.02 -12.35
N GLU A 99 -5.82 -10.15 -12.78
CA GLU A 99 -6.31 -10.32 -14.15
C GLU A 99 -7.36 -9.26 -14.54
N GLN A 100 -8.21 -8.87 -13.58
CA GLN A 100 -9.21 -7.83 -13.80
C GLN A 100 -8.57 -6.46 -13.95
N SER A 101 -7.47 -6.17 -13.26
CA SER A 101 -6.72 -4.92 -13.37
C SER A 101 -6.30 -4.63 -14.81
N LYS A 102 -5.81 -5.66 -15.52
CA LYS A 102 -5.40 -5.56 -16.92
C LYS A 102 -6.55 -5.19 -17.84
N THR A 103 -7.73 -5.74 -17.57
CA THR A 103 -8.92 -5.55 -18.43
C THR A 103 -9.61 -4.23 -18.16
N ASP A 104 -9.84 -3.93 -16.88
CA ASP A 104 -10.61 -2.76 -16.44
C ASP A 104 -9.76 -1.49 -16.33
N ARG A 105 -8.44 -1.61 -16.48
CA ARG A 105 -7.45 -0.55 -16.21
C ARG A 105 -7.62 0.04 -14.81
N LYS A 106 -7.71 -0.84 -13.81
CA LYS A 106 -7.86 -0.48 -12.40
C LYS A 106 -6.83 -1.20 -11.55
N VAL A 107 -6.23 -0.50 -10.59
CA VAL A 107 -5.30 -1.09 -9.62
C VAL A 107 -6.04 -1.31 -8.31
N VAL A 108 -5.71 -2.39 -7.61
CA VAL A 108 -6.14 -2.56 -6.22
C VAL A 108 -5.13 -1.85 -5.33
N ILE A 109 -5.60 -0.93 -4.49
CA ILE A 109 -4.80 -0.26 -3.48
C ILE A 109 -5.28 -0.75 -2.12
N LEU A 110 -4.40 -1.35 -1.35
CA LEU A 110 -4.65 -1.73 0.04
C LEU A 110 -3.97 -0.73 0.96
N HIS A 111 -4.77 0.00 1.71
CA HIS A 111 -4.32 1.05 2.62
C HIS A 111 -4.46 0.59 4.07
N GLN A 112 -3.37 0.68 4.82
CA GLN A 112 -3.31 0.42 6.25
C GLN A 112 -3.61 1.68 7.04
N THR A 113 -4.57 1.58 7.95
CA THR A 113 -4.88 2.62 8.93
C THR A 113 -4.93 2.01 10.32
N LEU A 114 -4.71 2.83 11.35
CA LEU A 114 -4.92 2.44 12.74
C LEU A 114 -6.20 3.10 13.24
N GLU A 115 -7.17 2.28 13.62
CA GLU A 115 -8.41 2.76 14.21
C GLU A 115 -8.45 2.39 15.69
N GLN A 116 -8.79 3.36 16.55
CA GLN A 116 -8.92 3.15 17.99
C GLN A 116 -10.41 3.03 18.33
N TYR A 117 -10.77 1.90 18.94
CA TYR A 117 -12.11 1.65 19.46
C TYR A 117 -12.01 1.65 20.99
N ALA A 118 -12.90 2.37 21.68
CA ALA A 118 -12.78 2.49 23.13
C ALA A 118 -13.37 1.32 23.92
N ARG A 119 -13.95 0.30 23.27
CA ARG A 119 -14.63 -0.82 23.95
C ARG A 119 -14.46 -2.16 23.25
N SER A 120 -14.45 -3.23 24.05
CA SER A 120 -14.41 -4.63 23.61
C SER A 120 -15.68 -5.10 22.89
N ASP A 121 -16.74 -4.29 22.89
CA ASP A 121 -18.00 -4.53 22.19
C ASP A 121 -18.04 -3.95 20.76
N GLY A 122 -16.97 -3.29 20.31
CA GLY A 122 -16.84 -2.72 18.96
C GLY A 122 -17.42 -1.32 18.78
N THR A 123 -17.82 -0.64 19.85
CA THR A 123 -18.35 0.74 19.78
C THR A 123 -17.22 1.76 19.58
N GLU A 124 -17.34 2.60 18.55
CA GLU A 124 -16.46 3.76 18.33
C GLU A 124 -16.68 4.83 19.41
N VAL A 125 -15.60 5.41 19.93
CA VAL A 125 -15.68 6.60 20.78
C VAL A 125 -14.90 7.71 20.10
N ASN A 126 -15.65 8.72 19.64
CA ASN A 126 -15.12 9.97 19.11
C ASN A 126 -14.83 10.96 20.26
N ASP A 127 -14.00 10.57 21.24
CA ASP A 127 -13.56 11.47 22.30
C ASP A 127 -12.03 11.42 22.46
N PRO A 128 -11.30 12.48 22.05
CA PRO A 128 -9.84 12.54 22.12
C PRO A 128 -9.30 12.63 23.57
N TYR A 129 -10.16 12.79 24.57
CA TYR A 129 -9.78 12.85 25.99
C TYR A 129 -10.13 11.57 26.78
N TYR A 130 -10.69 10.55 26.12
CA TYR A 130 -11.05 9.28 26.75
C TYR A 130 -9.79 8.42 26.99
N GLN A 131 -9.08 8.72 28.08
CA GLN A 131 -7.99 7.89 28.59
C GLN A 131 -8.56 6.84 29.56
N GLU A 132 -9.05 5.71 29.05
CA GLU A 132 -9.31 4.56 29.91
C GLU A 132 -8.72 3.28 29.32
N GLU A 133 -8.35 2.37 30.22
CA GLU A 133 -7.61 1.10 30.09
C GLU A 133 -8.21 0.06 29.11
N TYR A 134 -9.14 0.45 28.24
CA TYR A 134 -9.98 -0.42 27.40
C TYR A 134 -9.96 -0.07 25.91
N THR A 135 -9.09 0.85 25.47
CA THR A 135 -8.92 1.13 24.04
C THR A 135 -8.28 -0.07 23.33
N ILE A 136 -8.98 -0.61 22.34
CA ILE A 136 -8.46 -1.60 21.41
C ILE A 136 -8.05 -0.85 20.14
N THR A 137 -6.76 -0.89 19.83
CA THR A 137 -6.27 -0.47 18.52
C THR A 137 -6.44 -1.63 17.56
N LEU A 138 -7.12 -1.39 16.45
CA LEU A 138 -7.22 -2.31 15.33
C LEU A 138 -6.37 -1.80 14.17
N THR A 139 -5.67 -2.71 13.52
CA THR A 139 -5.16 -2.45 12.17
C THR A 139 -6.33 -2.64 11.20
N VAL A 140 -6.59 -1.64 10.38
CA VAL A 140 -7.65 -1.65 9.39
C VAL A 140 -7.04 -1.55 8.00
N TRP A 141 -7.29 -2.56 7.18
CA TRP A 141 -6.88 -2.60 5.78
C TRP A 141 -8.08 -2.28 4.90
N LYS A 142 -8.00 -1.18 4.16
CA LYS A 142 -9.04 -0.75 3.23
C LYS A 142 -8.61 -1.09 1.81
N GLN A 143 -9.39 -1.92 1.14
CA GLN A 143 -9.16 -2.30 -0.25
C GLN A 143 -9.96 -1.40 -1.18
N HIS A 144 -9.25 -0.67 -2.04
CA HIS A 144 -9.84 0.20 -3.04
C HIS A 144 -9.52 -0.31 -4.45
N ARG A 145 -10.49 -0.32 -5.36
CA ARG A 145 -10.26 -0.61 -6.79
C ARG A 145 -10.35 0.66 -7.62
N VAL A 146 -9.19 1.20 -7.96
CA VAL A 146 -9.02 2.57 -8.45
C VAL A 146 -8.62 2.56 -9.92
N PRO A 147 -9.26 3.35 -10.80
CA PRO A 147 -8.78 3.56 -12.17
C PRO A 147 -7.31 4.00 -12.20
N TYR A 148 -6.51 3.48 -13.13
CA TYR A 148 -5.07 3.79 -13.18
C TYR A 148 -4.77 5.29 -13.22
N ASP A 149 -5.55 6.07 -13.99
CA ASP A 149 -5.40 7.52 -14.13
C ASP A 149 -5.78 8.33 -12.87
N LYS A 150 -6.34 7.64 -11.86
CA LYS A 150 -6.69 8.21 -10.55
C LYS A 150 -5.82 7.67 -9.43
N ALA A 151 -5.02 6.63 -9.69
CA ALA A 151 -4.23 5.94 -8.67
C ALA A 151 -3.31 6.90 -7.91
N PHE A 152 -2.53 7.73 -8.64
CA PHE A 152 -1.66 8.74 -8.04
C PHE A 152 -2.37 9.60 -7.00
N TRP A 153 -3.49 10.20 -7.38
CA TRP A 153 -4.23 11.08 -6.48
C TRP A 153 -4.77 10.34 -5.27
N ILE A 154 -5.25 9.10 -5.45
CA ILE A 154 -5.81 8.32 -4.34
C ILE A 154 -4.73 7.89 -3.36
N TYR A 155 -3.61 7.31 -3.81
CA TYR A 155 -2.56 6.92 -2.87
C TYR A 155 -1.85 8.13 -2.25
N SER A 156 -1.80 9.28 -2.95
CA SER A 156 -1.26 10.51 -2.36
C SER A 156 -2.14 11.03 -1.22
N LEU A 157 -3.46 10.90 -1.35
CA LEU A 157 -4.38 11.27 -0.26
C LEU A 157 -4.31 10.30 0.91
N MET A 158 -3.91 9.04 0.69
CA MET A 158 -3.75 8.07 1.78
C MET A 158 -2.64 8.44 2.76
N ASP A 159 -1.63 9.21 2.33
CA ASP A 159 -0.61 9.77 3.22
C ASP A 159 -1.16 10.90 4.11
N ASP A 160 -2.30 11.52 3.75
CA ASP A 160 -2.95 12.66 4.40
C ASP A 160 -4.36 12.28 4.96
N ASP A 161 -4.46 11.20 5.72
CA ASP A 161 -5.71 10.66 6.33
C ASP A 161 -6.75 10.07 5.34
N GLY A 162 -6.42 9.97 4.05
CA GLY A 162 -7.28 9.43 3.02
C GLY A 162 -8.30 10.44 2.46
N PRO A 163 -9.05 10.06 1.40
CA PRO A 163 -10.05 10.96 0.82
C PRO A 163 -11.29 11.07 1.74
N GLU A 164 -11.88 12.27 1.84
CA GLU A 164 -13.11 12.54 2.63
C GLU A 164 -14.27 11.59 2.26
N LYS A 165 -14.31 11.15 0.99
CA LYS A 165 -15.19 10.09 0.51
C LYS A 165 -14.32 9.01 -0.10
N GLU A 166 -14.71 7.75 0.12
CA GLU A 166 -13.97 6.59 -0.40
C GLU A 166 -14.76 5.92 -1.56
N PRO A 167 -14.91 6.56 -2.73
CA PRO A 167 -15.78 6.07 -3.82
C PRO A 167 -15.31 4.76 -4.46
N TYR A 168 -14.06 4.37 -4.20
CA TYR A 168 -13.44 3.17 -4.74
C TYR A 168 -13.31 2.05 -3.71
N LEU A 169 -13.79 2.24 -2.47
CA LEU A 169 -13.72 1.23 -1.42
C LEU A 169 -14.56 0.01 -1.81
N GLU A 170 -13.94 -1.16 -1.84
CA GLU A 170 -14.61 -2.44 -2.09
C GLU A 170 -14.73 -3.27 -0.82
N GLN A 171 -13.66 -3.33 -0.01
CA GLN A 171 -13.58 -4.20 1.16
C GLN A 171 -12.82 -3.54 2.31
N VAL A 172 -13.16 -3.95 3.55
CA VAL A 172 -12.47 -3.52 4.77
C VAL A 172 -12.15 -4.77 5.60
N TYR A 173 -10.88 -4.94 5.93
CA TYR A 173 -10.41 -5.98 6.84
C TYR A 173 -10.01 -5.32 8.16
N LYS A 174 -10.40 -5.94 9.27
CA LYS A 174 -10.03 -5.46 10.60
C LYS A 174 -9.36 -6.58 11.36
N GLU A 175 -8.25 -6.28 12.00
CA GLU A 175 -7.51 -7.23 12.81
C GLU A 175 -6.97 -6.53 14.07
N PRO A 176 -6.75 -7.28 15.17
CA PRO A 176 -6.05 -6.71 16.33
C PRO A 176 -4.73 -6.11 15.88
N ALA A 177 -4.44 -4.88 16.31
CA ALA A 177 -3.13 -4.30 16.01
C ALA A 177 -2.06 -5.23 16.57
N ASN A 178 -1.13 -5.66 15.72
CA ASN A 178 0.09 -6.32 16.19
C ASN A 178 0.80 -5.31 17.09
N LYS A 179 0.68 -5.49 18.41
CA LYS A 179 1.51 -4.76 19.37
C LYS A 179 2.97 -5.18 19.15
N ALA A 180 3.66 -4.52 18.23
CA ALA A 180 5.04 -4.17 18.55
C ALA A 180 4.95 -3.20 19.73
N PRO A 181 5.74 -3.37 20.81
CA PRO A 181 5.79 -2.37 21.85
C PRO A 181 6.21 -1.07 21.16
N VAL A 182 5.37 -0.04 21.25
CA VAL A 182 5.78 1.34 20.98
C VAL A 182 6.73 1.74 22.10
N SER A 183 7.93 1.18 22.09
CA SER A 183 9.08 1.71 22.79
C SER A 183 9.98 2.31 21.73
N SER A 184 10.26 3.60 21.89
CA SER A 184 11.10 4.48 21.05
C SER A 184 10.42 5.07 19.81
N LEU A 185 9.92 6.30 19.94
CA LEU A 185 10.25 7.41 19.01
C LEU A 185 9.67 8.79 19.37
N TYR A 186 9.09 8.99 20.56
CA TYR A 186 8.82 10.35 21.07
C TYR A 186 9.17 10.50 22.55
N TRP A 187 10.46 10.42 22.88
CA TRP A 187 11.03 11.10 24.05
C TRP A 187 12.48 11.48 23.74
N LEU A 188 12.68 12.79 23.52
CA LEU A 188 13.90 13.61 23.29
C LEU A 188 13.58 14.51 22.08
N GLN A 189 13.20 15.78 22.20
CA GLN A 189 13.80 16.81 23.04
C GLN A 189 12.77 17.88 23.46
N ALA A 190 12.59 18.04 24.76
CA ALA A 190 12.18 19.32 25.38
C ALA A 190 12.58 19.31 26.86
N GLY A 191 13.53 20.20 27.24
CA GLY A 191 13.99 20.47 28.61
C GLY A 191 15.03 19.47 29.14
N ASP A 192 16.21 19.85 29.62
CA ASP A 192 16.74 21.13 30.15
C ASP A 192 18.15 21.44 29.61
#